data_AF-A0A961QMA2-F1
#
_entry.id   AF-A0A961QMA2-F1
#
_cell.length_a   1.000
_cell.length_b   1.000
_cell.length_c   1.000
_cell.angle_alpha   90.00
_cell.angle_beta   90.00
_cell.angle_gamma   90.00
#
_symmetry.space_group_name_H-M   'P 1'
#
loop_
_entity.id
_entity.type
_entity.pdbx_description
1 polymer ?
#
loop_
_entity_poly.entity_id
_entity_poly.type
_entity_poly.pdbx_seq_one_letter_code
_entity_poly.pdbx_strand_id
1 'polypeptide(L)'
;MAAPVLSVEGLSIALPGGSDRVLGVEDVALEVYPGEITCIVGESGSGKSLTAAAIMDLLPGPVRTVAGAIRLAGQDLAQLSRSQMRALRGAGVAMVFQEPMTALNPAMRIGTQIAEVFAIHRPAMPAAEVQARTLALLRDVGLPRPESIHRAFPHQLSGGQRQRVVIAMALALEPKLVIADEPTTAL
;
A
#
# COMPACT_ATOMS: atom_id res chain seq x y z
N MET A 1 27.00 -6.68 1.43
CA MET A 1 25.80 -6.25 2.18
C MET A 1 24.63 -6.24 1.22
N ALA A 2 23.43 -6.62 1.66
CA ALA A 2 22.24 -6.55 0.82
C ALA A 2 21.90 -5.08 0.52
N ALA A 3 21.40 -4.78 -0.68
CA ALA A 3 20.92 -3.44 -1.00
C ALA A 3 19.54 -3.20 -0.34
N PRO A 4 19.21 -1.96 0.07
CA PRO A 4 17.91 -1.64 0.66
C PRO A 4 16.79 -1.81 -0.38
N VAL A 5 15.62 -2.24 0.10
CA VAL A 5 14.38 -2.26 -0.69
C VAL A 5 13.82 -0.85 -0.85
N LEU A 6 13.88 -0.05 0.22
CA LEU A 6 13.51 1.36 0.21
C LEU A 6 14.67 2.19 0.73
N SER A 7 14.99 3.27 0.04
CA SER A 7 15.90 4.30 0.51
C SER A 7 15.23 5.67 0.32
N VAL A 8 15.17 6.44 1.39
CA VAL A 8 14.69 7.81 1.44
C VAL A 8 15.86 8.67 1.91
N GLU A 9 16.20 9.70 1.16
CA GLU A 9 17.34 10.57 1.44
C GLU A 9 16.88 12.02 1.46
N GLY A 10 17.01 12.70 2.61
CA GLY A 10 16.74 14.13 2.78
C GLY A 10 15.36 14.59 2.31
N LEU A 11 14.33 13.76 2.52
CA LEU A 11 12.98 14.00 2.06
C LEU A 11 12.36 15.18 2.83
N SER A 12 11.99 16.22 2.08
CA SER A 12 11.23 17.36 2.60
C SER A 12 9.96 17.57 1.78
N ILE A 13 8.83 17.74 2.47
CA ILE A 13 7.49 17.86 1.87
C ILE A 13 6.86 19.18 2.31
N ALA A 14 6.54 20.04 1.34
CA ALA A 14 5.87 21.31 1.59
C ALA A 14 4.35 21.17 1.66
N LEU A 15 3.75 21.89 2.61
CA LEU A 15 2.30 22.01 2.78
C LEU A 15 1.72 23.15 1.94
N PRO A 16 0.39 23.15 1.68
CA PRO A 16 -0.29 24.30 1.06
C PRO A 16 -0.04 25.61 1.80
N GLY A 17 -0.09 26.72 1.06
CA GLY A 17 -0.11 28.05 1.65
C GLY A 17 -1.32 28.23 2.58
N GLY A 18 -1.10 28.91 3.71
CA GLY A 18 -2.11 29.06 4.77
C GLY A 18 -2.13 27.94 5.81
N SER A 19 -1.26 26.94 5.67
CA SER A 19 -0.99 25.98 6.75
C SER A 19 -0.24 26.65 7.91
N ASP A 20 -0.30 26.03 9.08
CA ASP A 20 0.41 26.44 10.30
C ASP A 20 1.94 26.38 10.16
N ARG A 21 2.45 25.58 9.23
CA ARG A 21 3.88 25.44 8.91
C ARG A 21 4.12 25.27 7.40
N VAL A 22 5.35 25.57 6.98
CA VAL A 22 5.76 25.45 5.57
C VAL A 22 6.01 23.99 5.18
N LEU A 23 6.67 23.22 6.05
CA LEU A 23 7.04 21.83 5.80
C LEU A 23 6.25 20.89 6.71
N GLY A 24 5.65 19.85 6.11
CA GLY A 24 4.99 18.76 6.82
C GLY A 24 5.93 17.62 7.15
N VAL A 25 7.04 17.53 6.41
CA VAL A 25 8.17 16.62 6.61
C VAL A 25 9.44 17.41 6.26
N GLU A 26 10.49 17.29 7.06
CA GLU A 26 11.75 18.01 6.89
C GLU A 26 12.93 17.04 7.06
N ASP A 27 13.77 16.95 6.02
CA ASP A 27 15.05 16.22 6.00
C ASP A 27 14.98 14.77 6.51
N VAL A 28 13.92 14.04 6.16
CA VAL A 28 13.78 12.64 6.56
C VAL A 28 14.69 11.75 5.73
N ALA A 29 15.48 10.94 6.41
CA ALA A 29 16.26 9.86 5.81
C ALA A 29 15.94 8.52 6.50
N LEU A 30 15.67 7.49 5.72
CA LEU A 30 15.47 6.12 6.22
C LEU A 30 15.78 5.10 5.14
N GLU A 31 16.21 3.92 5.57
CA GLU A 31 16.39 2.75 4.72
C GLU A 31 15.60 1.58 5.28
N VAL A 32 15.09 0.71 4.41
CA VAL A 32 14.42 -0.53 4.78
C VAL A 32 15.05 -1.67 4.01
N TYR A 33 15.62 -2.64 4.72
CA TYR A 33 16.29 -3.80 4.11
C TYR A 33 15.33 -4.98 3.91
N PRO A 34 15.66 -5.93 3.01
CA PRO A 34 14.84 -7.13 2.82
C PRO A 34 14.64 -7.90 4.12
N GLY A 35 13.38 -8.24 4.44
CA GLY A 35 13.03 -8.99 5.66
C GLY A 35 13.03 -8.16 6.94
N GLU A 36 13.29 -6.85 6.86
CA GLU A 36 13.23 -5.94 7.98
C GLU A 36 11.81 -5.40 8.18
N ILE A 37 11.47 -5.11 9.44
CA ILE A 37 10.28 -4.32 9.80
C ILE A 37 10.78 -3.00 10.41
N THR A 38 10.61 -1.92 9.65
CA THR A 38 10.94 -0.57 10.10
C THR A 38 9.68 0.14 10.54
N CYS A 39 9.68 0.69 11.76
CA CYS A 39 8.53 1.37 12.34
C CYS A 39 8.78 2.88 12.41
N ILE A 40 7.85 3.68 11.87
CA ILE A 40 7.86 5.14 12.00
C ILE A 40 6.84 5.51 13.08
N VAL A 41 7.32 6.10 14.17
CA VAL A 41 6.50 6.53 15.31
C VAL A 41 6.59 8.05 15.48
N GLY A 42 5.52 8.65 16.01
CA GLY A 42 5.43 10.09 16.22
C GLY A 42 4.00 10.52 16.48
N GLU A 43 3.82 11.73 16.99
CA GLU A 43 2.52 12.30 17.33
C GLU A 43 1.60 12.45 16.10
N SER A 44 0.31 12.67 16.32
CA SER A 44 -0.62 13.01 15.23
C SER A 44 -0.12 14.26 14.50
N GLY A 45 -0.15 14.26 13.17
CA GLY A 45 0.36 15.35 12.35
C GLY A 45 1.89 15.42 12.21
N SER A 46 2.68 14.50 12.76
CA SER A 46 4.15 14.49 12.60
C SER A 46 4.68 14.18 11.18
N GLY A 47 3.81 13.92 10.21
CA GLY A 47 4.22 13.69 8.81
C GLY A 47 4.43 12.21 8.44
N LYS A 48 4.09 11.26 9.31
CA LYS A 48 4.15 9.81 9.03
C LYS A 48 3.39 9.42 7.76
N SER A 49 2.09 9.75 7.70
CA SER A 49 1.25 9.44 6.54
C SER A 49 1.66 10.23 5.29
N LEU A 50 2.21 11.44 5.44
CA LEU A 50 2.79 12.19 4.31
C LEU A 50 4.02 11.49 3.74
N THR A 51 4.88 10.94 4.59
CA THR A 51 6.05 10.15 4.19
C THR A 51 5.60 8.89 3.44
N ALA A 52 4.64 8.14 3.98
CA ALA A 52 4.05 6.98 3.32
C ALA A 52 3.41 7.32 1.96
N ALA A 53 2.64 8.41 1.90
CA ALA A 53 2.03 8.90 0.66
C ALA A 53 3.07 9.35 -0.37
N ALA A 54 4.17 9.97 0.05
CA ALA A 54 5.27 10.35 -0.85
C ALA A 54 5.94 9.12 -1.48
N ILE A 55 6.20 8.06 -0.68
CA ILE A 55 6.75 6.80 -1.20
C ILE A 55 5.81 6.16 -2.23
N MET A 56 4.50 6.29 -2.01
CA MET A 56 3.50 5.80 -2.95
C MET A 56 3.23 6.73 -4.13
N ASP A 57 3.83 7.93 -4.21
CA ASP A 57 3.49 8.99 -5.16
C ASP A 57 1.97 9.33 -5.15
N LEU A 58 1.41 9.37 -3.94
CA LEU A 58 -0.01 9.64 -3.66
C LEU A 58 -0.20 10.91 -2.80
N LEU A 59 0.75 11.85 -2.85
CA LEU A 59 0.60 13.11 -2.14
C LEU A 59 -0.65 13.86 -2.61
N PRO A 60 -1.43 14.47 -1.69
CA PRO A 60 -2.56 15.31 -2.06
C PRO A 60 -2.12 16.47 -2.95
N GLY A 61 -2.95 16.87 -3.92
CA GLY A 61 -2.58 17.88 -4.95
C GLY A 61 -1.85 19.15 -4.47
N PRO A 62 -2.21 19.79 -3.33
CA PRO A 62 -1.49 20.99 -2.87
C PRO A 62 -0.17 20.69 -2.14
N VAL A 63 0.09 19.43 -1.80
CA VAL A 63 1.27 18.97 -1.08
C VAL A 63 2.29 18.46 -2.10
N ARG A 64 3.57 18.82 -1.94
CA ARG A 64 4.61 18.38 -2.87
C ARG A 64 5.94 18.11 -2.17
N THR A 65 6.66 17.12 -2.66
CA THR A 65 8.08 16.95 -2.34
C THR A 65 8.87 18.13 -2.89
N VAL A 66 9.70 18.75 -2.05
CA VAL A 66 10.53 19.91 -2.41
C VAL A 66 12.02 19.63 -2.33
N ALA A 67 12.41 18.57 -1.63
CA ALA A 67 13.80 18.09 -1.58
C ALA A 67 13.84 16.58 -1.30
N GLY A 68 15.00 16.00 -1.57
CA GLY A 68 15.29 14.59 -1.31
C GLY A 68 14.98 13.66 -2.47
N ALA A 69 15.30 12.38 -2.26
CA ALA A 69 15.08 11.30 -3.21
C ALA A 69 14.43 10.09 -2.54
N ILE A 70 13.57 9.40 -3.27
CA ILE A 70 12.97 8.13 -2.85
C ILE A 70 13.32 7.09 -3.89
N ARG A 71 13.96 6.00 -3.47
CA ARG A 71 14.36 4.88 -4.34
C ARG A 71 13.73 3.60 -3.84
N LEU A 72 13.05 2.88 -4.74
CA LEU A 72 12.52 1.54 -4.48
C LEU A 72 13.32 0.52 -5.30
N ALA A 73 13.97 -0.42 -4.63
CA ALA A 73 14.86 -1.42 -5.22
C ALA A 73 15.89 -0.79 -6.19
N GLY A 74 16.46 0.36 -5.80
CA GLY A 74 17.44 1.13 -6.58
C GLY A 74 16.84 2.03 -7.67
N GLN A 75 15.53 2.00 -7.89
CA GLN A 75 14.87 2.82 -8.90
C GLN A 75 14.33 4.11 -8.29
N ASP A 76 14.82 5.26 -8.78
CA ASP A 76 14.34 6.59 -8.35
C ASP A 76 12.91 6.84 -8.82
N LEU A 77 12.01 7.09 -7.87
CA LEU A 77 10.59 7.27 -8.13
C LEU A 77 10.30 8.55 -8.92
N ALA A 78 11.12 9.60 -8.77
CA ALA A 78 10.92 10.86 -9.48
C ALA A 78 11.16 10.74 -10.99
N GLN A 79 11.86 9.68 -11.42
CA GLN A 79 12.16 9.42 -12.83
C GLN A 79 11.12 8.54 -13.52
N LEU A 80 10.09 8.09 -12.79
CA LEU A 80 9.08 7.19 -13.33
C LEU A 80 8.00 7.95 -14.06
N SER A 81 7.68 7.45 -15.25
CA SER A 81 6.40 7.78 -15.89
C SER A 81 5.23 7.24 -15.08
N ARG A 82 4.03 7.80 -15.31
CA ARG A 82 2.80 7.32 -14.66
C ARG A 82 2.52 5.83 -14.88
N SER A 83 2.87 5.29 -16.05
CA SER A 83 2.69 3.87 -16.34
C SER A 83 3.67 2.99 -15.56
N GLN A 84 4.93 3.42 -15.43
CA GLN A 84 5.93 2.74 -14.61
C GLN A 84 5.54 2.78 -13.12
N MET A 85 5.10 3.94 -12.61
CA MET A 85 4.62 4.06 -11.24
C MET A 85 3.39 3.17 -10.98
N ARG A 86 2.47 3.08 -11.94
CA ARG A 86 1.33 2.15 -11.87
C ARG A 86 1.77 0.69 -11.85
N ALA A 87 2.79 0.29 -12.61
CA ALA A 87 3.33 -1.07 -12.56
C ALA A 87 4.08 -1.36 -11.25
N LEU A 88 4.73 -0.33 -10.68
CA LEU A 88 5.43 -0.41 -9.41
C LEU A 88 4.46 -0.59 -8.24
N ARG A 89 3.33 0.12 -8.23
CA ARG A 89 2.26 -0.06 -7.26
C ARG A 89 1.66 -1.46 -7.43
N GLY A 90 1.61 -2.22 -6.34
CA GLY A 90 1.15 -3.60 -6.31
C GLY A 90 2.30 -4.62 -6.31
N ALA A 91 3.16 -4.63 -7.33
CA ALA A 91 4.24 -5.63 -7.45
C ALA A 91 5.58 -5.19 -6.85
N GLY A 92 5.87 -3.88 -6.86
CA GLY A 92 7.05 -3.30 -6.19
C GLY A 92 6.73 -2.92 -4.75
N VAL A 93 5.70 -2.10 -4.58
CA VAL A 93 5.24 -1.60 -3.28
C VAL A 93 3.71 -1.69 -3.18
N ALA A 94 3.22 -2.14 -2.03
CA ALA A 94 1.80 -2.13 -1.69
C ALA A 94 1.56 -1.35 -0.39
N MET A 95 0.33 -0.87 -0.21
CA MET A 95 -0.06 -0.12 0.99
C MET A 95 -1.32 -0.70 1.61
N VAL A 96 -1.32 -0.84 2.93
CA VAL A 96 -2.50 -1.08 3.76
C VAL A 96 -2.82 0.23 4.48
N PHE A 97 -3.94 0.85 4.11
CA PHE A 97 -4.36 2.15 4.66
C PHE A 97 -5.01 2.02 6.05
N GLN A 98 -5.00 3.11 6.81
CA GLN A 98 -5.53 3.27 8.17
C GLN A 98 -7.00 2.85 8.32
N GLU A 99 -7.82 3.06 7.29
CA GLU A 99 -9.24 2.66 7.27
C GLU A 99 -9.50 1.54 6.25
N PRO A 100 -9.15 0.27 6.55
CA PRO A 100 -9.40 -0.84 5.62
C PRO A 100 -10.89 -1.03 5.32
N MET A 101 -11.77 -0.48 6.16
CA MET A 101 -13.22 -0.53 6.02
C MET A 101 -13.75 0.30 4.84
N THR A 102 -13.05 1.37 4.46
CA THR A 102 -13.39 2.21 3.30
C THR A 102 -12.70 1.74 2.02
N ALA A 103 -11.65 0.91 2.15
CA ALA A 103 -10.90 0.39 1.00
C ALA A 103 -11.69 -0.63 0.15
N LEU A 104 -12.68 -1.30 0.73
CA LEU A 104 -13.52 -2.27 0.02
C LEU A 104 -14.76 -1.59 -0.58
N ASN A 105 -14.99 -1.80 -1.88
CA ASN A 105 -16.21 -1.37 -2.55
C ASN A 105 -17.41 -2.20 -2.03
N PRO A 106 -18.39 -1.58 -1.35
CA PRO A 106 -19.51 -2.30 -0.71
C PRO A 106 -20.45 -2.99 -1.71
N ALA A 107 -20.44 -2.57 -2.97
CA ALA A 107 -21.27 -3.12 -4.04
C ALA A 107 -20.59 -4.28 -4.80
N MET A 108 -19.34 -4.61 -4.48
CA MET A 108 -18.59 -5.68 -5.15
C MET A 108 -18.34 -6.85 -4.21
N ARG A 109 -18.34 -8.08 -4.76
CA ARG A 109 -17.96 -9.27 -3.98
C ARG A 109 -16.46 -9.26 -3.69
N ILE A 110 -16.07 -9.86 -2.56
CA ILE A 110 -14.67 -9.93 -2.11
C ILE A 110 -13.78 -10.58 -3.18
N GLY A 111 -14.20 -11.71 -3.74
CA GLY A 111 -13.43 -12.42 -4.76
C GLY A 111 -13.22 -11.58 -6.03
N THR A 112 -14.21 -10.78 -6.42
CA THR A 112 -14.11 -9.88 -7.57
C THR A 112 -13.08 -8.78 -7.34
N GLN A 113 -13.08 -8.17 -6.15
CA GLN A 113 -12.14 -7.09 -5.80
C GLN A 113 -10.69 -7.59 -5.73
N ILE A 114 -10.46 -8.79 -5.17
CA ILE A 114 -9.12 -9.39 -5.16
C ILE A 114 -8.69 -9.76 -6.59
N ALA A 115 -9.58 -10.35 -7.39
CA ALA A 115 -9.31 -10.73 -8.78
C ALA A 115 -8.96 -9.52 -9.67
N GLU A 116 -9.52 -8.34 -9.39
CA GLU A 116 -9.27 -7.10 -10.13
C GLU A 116 -7.79 -6.68 -10.08
N VAL A 117 -7.10 -6.94 -8.95
CA VAL A 117 -5.65 -6.70 -8.82
C VAL A 117 -4.88 -7.47 -9.90
N PHE A 118 -5.21 -8.75 -10.11
CA PHE A 118 -4.59 -9.55 -11.16
C PHE A 118 -5.00 -9.09 -12.56
N ALA A 119 -6.28 -8.76 -12.77
CA ALA A 119 -6.76 -8.29 -14.08
C ALA A 119 -6.04 -7.01 -14.54
N ILE A 120 -5.77 -6.09 -13.60
CA ILE A 120 -5.10 -4.82 -13.88
C ILE A 120 -3.60 -4.99 -14.13
N HIS A 121 -2.92 -5.80 -13.31
CA HIS A 121 -1.46 -5.87 -13.32
C HIS A 121 -0.89 -7.10 -14.05
N ARG A 122 -1.72 -8.12 -14.29
CA ARG A 122 -1.37 -9.39 -14.96
C ARG A 122 -2.48 -9.79 -15.96
N PRO A 123 -2.81 -8.96 -16.97
CA PRO A 123 -3.95 -9.19 -17.86
C PRO A 123 -3.86 -10.46 -18.71
N ALA A 124 -2.67 -11.05 -18.87
CA ALA A 124 -2.47 -12.32 -19.56
C ALA A 124 -2.74 -13.56 -18.68
N MET A 125 -3.03 -13.38 -17.38
CA MET A 125 -3.26 -14.48 -16.46
C MET A 125 -4.62 -15.17 -16.76
N PRO A 126 -4.66 -16.51 -16.92
CA PRO A 126 -5.92 -17.22 -17.14
C PRO A 126 -6.90 -17.04 -15.98
N ALA A 127 -8.20 -16.92 -16.30
CA ALA A 127 -9.25 -16.72 -15.28
C ALA A 127 -9.27 -17.83 -14.20
N ALA A 128 -8.99 -19.07 -14.58
CA ALA A 128 -8.87 -20.19 -13.64
C ALA A 128 -7.70 -20.01 -12.66
N GLU A 129 -6.57 -19.46 -13.12
CA GLU A 129 -5.42 -19.16 -12.27
C GLU A 129 -5.74 -17.99 -11.32
N VAL A 130 -6.37 -16.92 -11.82
CA VAL A 130 -6.82 -15.79 -11.00
C VAL A 130 -7.72 -16.28 -9.87
N GLN A 131 -8.70 -17.14 -10.17
CA GLN A 131 -9.60 -17.70 -9.16
C GLN A 131 -8.84 -18.55 -8.12
N ALA A 132 -7.91 -19.39 -8.56
CA ALA A 132 -7.11 -20.23 -7.68
C ALA A 132 -6.23 -19.37 -6.74
N ARG A 133 -5.56 -18.35 -7.28
CA ARG A 133 -4.73 -17.40 -6.51
C ARG A 133 -5.57 -16.59 -5.52
N THR A 134 -6.73 -16.09 -5.92
CA THR A 134 -7.65 -15.38 -5.00
C THR A 134 -8.07 -16.26 -3.82
N LEU A 135 -8.41 -17.53 -4.06
CA LEU A 135 -8.77 -18.46 -2.99
C LEU A 135 -7.57 -18.81 -2.10
N ALA A 136 -6.37 -18.95 -2.68
CA ALA A 136 -5.14 -19.16 -1.92
C ALA A 136 -4.84 -17.97 -1.00
N LEU A 137 -4.90 -16.73 -1.50
CA LEU A 137 -4.69 -15.52 -0.70
C LEU A 137 -5.65 -15.44 0.49
N LEU A 138 -6.94 -15.74 0.29
CA LEU A 138 -7.92 -15.78 1.36
C LEU A 138 -7.56 -16.83 2.45
N ARG A 139 -6.99 -17.97 2.05
CA ARG A 139 -6.50 -18.99 3.00
C ARG A 139 -5.27 -18.50 3.75
N ASP A 140 -4.33 -17.87 3.05
CA ASP A 140 -3.06 -17.42 3.62
C ASP A 140 -3.26 -16.34 4.69
N VAL A 141 -4.24 -15.46 4.51
CA VAL A 141 -4.64 -14.49 5.55
C VAL A 141 -5.56 -15.07 6.64
N GLY A 142 -5.75 -16.40 6.65
CA GLY A 142 -6.47 -17.12 7.69
C GLY A 142 -7.98 -16.86 7.73
N LEU A 143 -8.61 -16.59 6.58
CA LEU A 143 -10.06 -16.40 6.52
C LEU A 143 -10.80 -17.75 6.46
N PRO A 144 -11.79 -18.00 7.35
CA PRO A 144 -12.50 -19.27 7.41
C PRO A 144 -13.48 -19.40 6.23
N ARG A 145 -13.53 -20.58 5.60
CA ARG A 145 -14.38 -20.86 4.42
C ARG A 145 -14.12 -19.87 3.27
N PRO A 146 -12.91 -19.87 2.67
CA PRO A 146 -12.52 -18.97 1.58
C PRO A 146 -13.51 -18.91 0.43
N GLU A 147 -14.13 -20.04 0.07
CA GLU A 147 -15.09 -20.14 -1.02
C GLU A 147 -16.39 -19.37 -0.72
N SER A 148 -16.83 -19.37 0.53
CA SER A 148 -17.96 -18.56 0.99
C SER A 148 -17.60 -17.08 1.02
N ILE A 149 -16.42 -16.74 1.56
CA ILE A 149 -15.95 -15.35 1.65
C ILE A 149 -15.72 -14.75 0.26
N HIS A 150 -15.16 -15.50 -0.68
CA HIS A 150 -15.00 -15.11 -2.07
C HIS A 150 -16.31 -14.61 -2.69
N ARG A 151 -17.44 -15.24 -2.32
CA ARG A 151 -18.78 -14.87 -2.81
C ARG A 151 -19.46 -13.80 -1.96
N ALA A 152 -18.95 -13.49 -0.78
CA ALA A 152 -19.55 -12.52 0.12
C ALA A 152 -19.31 -11.07 -0.35
N PHE A 153 -20.14 -10.17 0.14
CA PHE A 153 -19.96 -8.72 0.07
C PHE A 153 -19.31 -8.20 1.36
N PRO A 154 -18.64 -7.02 1.35
CA PRO A 154 -17.98 -6.48 2.53
C PRO A 154 -18.88 -6.41 3.76
N HIS A 155 -20.14 -5.97 3.61
CA HIS A 155 -21.08 -5.84 4.73
C HIS A 155 -21.42 -7.17 5.44
N GLN A 156 -21.07 -8.33 4.84
CA GLN A 156 -21.28 -9.66 5.41
C GLN A 156 -20.06 -10.17 6.22
N LEU A 157 -18.95 -9.42 6.23
CA LEU A 157 -17.73 -9.74 6.96
C LEU A 157 -17.61 -8.89 8.23
N SER A 158 -16.98 -9.46 9.27
CA SER A 158 -16.55 -8.70 10.45
C SER A 158 -15.42 -7.71 10.10
N GLY A 159 -15.17 -6.73 10.98
CA GLY A 159 -14.08 -5.76 10.78
C GLY A 159 -12.72 -6.42 10.55
N GLY A 160 -12.33 -7.36 11.43
CA GLY A 160 -11.08 -8.11 11.29
C GLY A 160 -11.02 -8.98 10.02
N GLN A 161 -12.16 -9.51 9.55
CA GLN A 161 -12.20 -10.23 8.27
C GLN A 161 -11.95 -9.27 7.09
N ARG A 162 -12.56 -8.07 7.10
CA ARG A 162 -12.32 -7.06 6.05
C ARG A 162 -10.88 -6.59 6.04
N GLN A 163 -10.28 -6.37 7.21
CA GLN A 163 -8.87 -6.02 7.32
C GLN A 163 -7.97 -7.11 6.69
N ARG A 164 -8.22 -8.39 6.99
CA ARG A 164 -7.50 -9.51 6.38
C ARG A 164 -7.69 -9.56 4.86
N VAL A 165 -8.88 -9.23 4.34
CA VAL A 165 -9.09 -9.10 2.88
C VAL A 165 -8.22 -7.99 2.29
N VAL A 166 -8.15 -6.81 2.92
CA VAL A 166 -7.30 -5.70 2.43
C VAL A 166 -5.82 -6.10 2.44
N ILE A 167 -5.38 -6.79 3.49
CA ILE A 167 -4.02 -7.36 3.55
C ILE A 167 -3.81 -8.36 2.40
N ALA A 168 -4.77 -9.25 2.14
CA ALA A 168 -4.70 -10.20 1.03
C ALA A 168 -4.57 -9.50 -0.33
N MET A 169 -5.30 -8.40 -0.54
CA MET A 169 -5.20 -7.58 -1.75
C MET A 169 -3.83 -6.92 -1.90
N ALA A 170 -3.28 -6.37 -0.80
CA ALA A 170 -1.96 -5.75 -0.80
C ALA A 170 -0.85 -6.78 -1.11
N LEU A 171 -1.00 -8.02 -0.63
CA LEU A 171 -0.04 -9.11 -0.86
C LEU A 171 -0.24 -9.85 -2.18
N ALA A 172 -1.31 -9.55 -2.94
CA ALA A 172 -1.72 -10.36 -4.08
C ALA A 172 -0.68 -10.48 -5.20
N LEU A 173 0.14 -9.46 -5.39
CA LEU A 173 1.20 -9.42 -6.40
C LEU A 173 2.60 -9.65 -5.82
N GLU A 174 2.68 -10.15 -4.58
CA GLU A 174 3.93 -10.46 -3.88
C GLU A 174 4.89 -9.25 -3.86
N PRO A 175 4.47 -8.09 -3.31
CA PRO A 175 5.26 -6.87 -3.31
C PRO A 175 6.58 -7.03 -2.55
N LYS A 176 7.62 -6.30 -2.98
CA LYS A 176 8.90 -6.22 -2.26
C LYS A 176 8.80 -5.43 -0.96
N LEU A 177 7.91 -4.43 -0.93
CA LEU A 177 7.67 -3.56 0.22
C LEU A 177 6.17 -3.49 0.50
N VAL A 178 5.79 -3.65 1.78
CA VAL A 178 4.43 -3.35 2.26
C VAL A 178 4.52 -2.20 3.23
N ILE A 179 3.80 -1.12 2.93
CA ILE A 179 3.62 0.01 3.84
C ILE A 179 2.30 -0.19 4.58
N ALA A 180 2.34 -0.21 5.90
CA ALA A 180 1.15 -0.28 6.73
C ALA A 180 1.00 1.04 7.48
N ASP A 181 0.05 1.88 7.05
CA ASP A 181 -0.24 3.14 7.73
C ASP A 181 -1.30 2.87 8.80
N GLU A 182 -0.87 2.91 10.06
CA GLU A 182 -1.75 2.68 11.22
C GLU A 182 -2.59 1.39 11.18
N PRO A 183 -1.98 0.20 10.95
CA PRO A 183 -2.72 -1.04 10.75
C PRO A 183 -3.46 -1.55 11.99
N THR A 184 -3.21 -0.99 13.18
CA THR A 184 -3.76 -1.46 14.45
C THR A 184 -4.82 -0.56 15.05
N THR A 185 -5.10 0.61 14.46
CA THR A 185 -5.98 1.63 15.09
C THR A 185 -7.45 1.20 15.15
N ALA A 186 -7.84 0.18 14.37
CA ALA A 186 -9.19 -0.40 14.35
C ALA A 186 -9.29 -1.79 15.03
N LEU A 187 -8.28 -2.19 15.82
CA LEU A 187 -8.26 -3.44 16.60
C LEU A 187 -8.76 -3.26 18.03
#